data_AF-A0A432UZ08-F1
#
_entry.id   AF-A0A432UZ08-F1
#
_cell.length_a   1.000
_cell.length_b   1.000
_cell.length_c   1.000
_cell.angle_alpha   90.00
_cell.angle_beta   90.00
_cell.angle_gamma   90.00
#
_symmetry.space_group_name_H-M   'P 1'
#
loop_
_entity.id
_entity.type
_entity.pdbx_description
1 polymer ?
#
loop_
_entity_poly.entity_id
_entity_poly.type
_entity_poly.pdbx_seq_one_letter_code
_entity_poly.pdbx_strand_id
1 'polypeptide(L)' 'MKPVPVQLETAERLALRRLASEHGLSLEQAASTALREWLIQNGYLELEHELDEESETVGSA' A
#
# COMPACT_ATOMS: atom_id res chain seq x y z
N MET A 1 -0.35 -12.26 -14.29
CA MET A 1 -0.05 -10.87 -14.68
C MET A 1 1.44 -10.73 -14.97
N LYS A 2 1.83 -9.90 -15.93
CA LYS A 2 3.25 -9.59 -16.21
C LYS A 2 3.70 -8.45 -15.28
N PRO A 3 4.90 -8.52 -14.67
CA PRO A 3 5.39 -7.44 -13.81
C PRO A 3 5.62 -6.16 -14.61
N VAL A 4 5.37 -5.01 -13.95
CA VAL A 4 5.69 -3.68 -14.48
C VAL A 4 7.09 -3.28 -13.98
N PRO A 5 8.10 -3.17 -14.87
CA PRO A 5 9.44 -2.77 -14.45
C PRO A 5 9.47 -1.28 -14.11
N VAL A 6 10.03 -0.94 -12.96
CA VAL A 6 10.25 0.45 -12.52
C VAL A 6 11.75 0.68 -12.33
N GLN A 7 12.26 1.76 -12.90
CA GLN A 7 13.63 2.21 -12.65
C GLN A 7 13.60 3.15 -11.44
N LEU A 8 14.39 2.79 -10.42
CA LEU A 8 14.51 3.58 -9.20
C LEU A 8 15.79 4.40 -9.23
N GLU A 9 15.75 5.59 -8.68
CA GLU A 9 16.93 6.40 -8.42
C GLU A 9 17.66 5.91 -7.16
N THR A 10 18.89 6.40 -6.97
CA THR A 10 19.74 5.96 -5.86
C THR A 10 19.12 6.25 -4.49
N ALA A 11 18.44 7.39 -4.33
CA ALA A 11 17.77 7.75 -3.08
C ALA A 11 16.60 6.80 -2.75
N GLU A 12 15.77 6.47 -3.75
CA GLU A 12 14.63 5.57 -3.62
C GLU A 12 15.09 4.15 -3.25
N ARG A 13 16.14 3.64 -3.92
CA ARG A 13 16.76 2.36 -3.58
C ARG A 13 17.26 2.33 -2.14
N LEU A 14 17.86 3.42 -1.65
CA LEU A 14 18.37 3.49 -0.28
C LEU A 14 17.22 3.53 0.73
N ALA A 15 16.16 4.28 0.45
CA ALA A 15 14.97 4.33 1.30
C ALA A 15 14.29 2.95 1.40
N LEU A 16 14.09 2.26 0.27
CA LEU A 16 13.52 0.91 0.26
C LEU A 16 14.40 -0.11 0.98
N ARG A 17 15.73 0.00 0.90
CA ARG A 17 16.63 -0.87 1.69
C ARG A 17 16.49 -0.65 3.18
N ARG A 18 16.29 0.59 3.63
CA ARG A 18 16.07 0.90 5.06
C ARG A 18 14.76 0.30 5.52
N LEU A 19 13.67 0.52 4.77
CA LEU A 19 12.37 -0.09 5.02
C LEU A 19 12.46 -1.62 5.06
N ALA A 20 13.13 -2.23 4.07
CA ALA A 20 13.33 -3.67 4.02
C ALA A 20 14.08 -4.19 5.25
N SER A 21 15.15 -3.51 5.66
CA SER A 21 15.95 -3.88 6.83
C SER A 21 15.18 -3.73 8.14
N GLU A 22 14.36 -2.69 8.27
CA GLU A 22 13.59 -2.41 9.49
C GLU A 22 12.48 -3.44 9.72
N HIS A 23 11.83 -3.89 8.64
CA HIS A 23 10.71 -4.81 8.70
C HIS A 23 11.06 -6.27 8.35
N GLY A 24 12.35 -6.58 8.11
CA GLY A 24 12.79 -7.93 7.73
C GLY A 24 12.24 -8.42 6.39
N LEU A 25 12.01 -7.50 5.45
CA LEU A 25 11.42 -7.78 4.14
C LEU A 25 12.48 -7.94 3.05
N SER A 26 12.12 -8.60 1.94
CA SER A 26 12.88 -8.48 0.70
C SER A 26 12.71 -7.08 0.09
N LEU A 27 13.63 -6.67 -0.79
CA LEU A 27 13.53 -5.37 -1.47
C LEU A 27 12.27 -5.27 -2.34
N GLU A 28 11.87 -6.38 -2.97
CA GLU A 28 10.64 -6.47 -3.77
C GLU A 28 9.39 -6.33 -2.89
N GLN A 29 9.37 -6.99 -1.74
CA GLN A 29 8.29 -6.86 -0.76
C GLN A 29 8.19 -5.42 -0.26
N ALA A 30 9.30 -4.81 0.15
CA ALA A 30 9.35 -3.41 0.60
C ALA A 30 8.82 -2.45 -0.49
N ALA A 31 9.21 -2.65 -1.75
CA ALA A 31 8.71 -1.85 -2.87
C ALA A 31 7.20 -2.03 -3.08
N SER A 32 6.73 -3.28 -3.06
CA SER A 32 5.31 -3.59 -3.27
C SER A 32 4.43 -3.05 -2.13
N THR A 33 4.89 -3.13 -0.88
CA THR A 33 4.22 -2.57 0.30
C THR A 33 4.17 -1.06 0.21
N ALA A 34 5.31 -0.40 -0.01
CA ALA A 34 5.36 1.06 -0.09
C ALA A 34 4.45 1.62 -1.20
N LEU A 35 4.44 0.97 -2.37
CA LEU A 35 3.55 1.36 -3.47
C LEU A 35 2.08 1.12 -3.11
N ARG A 36 1.74 -0.03 -2.52
CA ARG A 36 0.37 -0.34 -2.09
C ARG A 36 -0.15 0.70 -1.10
N GLU A 37 0.63 1.00 -0.06
CA GLU A 37 0.26 1.99 0.96
C GLU A 37 0.05 3.37 0.34
N TRP A 38 0.94 3.80 -0.56
CA TRP A 38 0.80 5.06 -1.26
C TRP A 38 -0.47 5.11 -2.13
N LEU A 39 -0.79 4.03 -2.86
CA LEU A 39 -1.99 3.96 -3.68
C LEU A 39 -3.26 4.02 -2.82
N ILE A 40 -3.28 3.35 -1.68
CA ILE A 40 -4.39 3.41 -0.71
C ILE A 40 -4.56 4.81 -0.17
N GLN A 41 -3.48 5.42 0.33
CA GLN A 41 -3.50 6.75 0.93
C GLN A 41 -4.02 7.83 -0.03
N ASN A 42 -3.82 7.64 -1.33
CA ASN A 42 -4.26 8.57 -2.38
C ASN A 42 -5.58 8.15 -3.06
N GLY A 43 -6.23 7.08 -2.59
CA GLY A 43 -7.52 6.61 -3.13
C GLY A 43 -7.43 5.95 -4.52
N TYR A 44 -6.22 5.57 -4.97
CA TYR A 44 -6.04 4.82 -6.22
C TYR A 44 -6.20 3.30 -6.06
N LEU A 45 -6.16 2.82 -4.83
CA LEU A 45 -6.43 1.44 -4.47
C LEU A 45 -7.37 1.43 -3.26
N GLU A 46 -8.56 0.86 -3.43
CA GLU A 46 -9.47 0.67 -2.31
C GLU A 46 -8.95 -0.49 -1.45
N LEU A 47 -8.85 -0.27 -0.14
CA LEU A 47 -8.75 -1.38 0.80
C LEU A 47 -10.07 -2.13 0.71
N GLU A 48 -10.04 -3.41 0.35
CA GLU A 48 -11.15 -4.33 0.61
C GLU A 48 -11.28 -4.50 2.13
N HIS A 49 -11.70 -3.46 2.83
CA HIS A 49 -12.38 -3.63 4.10
C HIS A 49 -13.83 -3.81 3.73
N GLU A 50 -14.29 -5.05 3.93
CA GLU A 50 -15.68 -5.42 4.11
C GLU A 50 -16.42 -4.23 4.71
N LEU A 51 -17.40 -3.70 3.98
CA LEU A 51 -18.52 -3.00 4.58
C LEU A 51 -19.13 -4.01 5.56
N ASP A 52 -18.64 -4.02 6.80
CA ASP A 52 -19.40 -4.60 7.89
C ASP A 52 -20.68 -3.78 7.93
N GLU A 53 -21.75 -4.41 7.43
CA GLU A 53 -23.08 -3.86 7.30
C GLU A 53 -23.64 -3.59 8.70
N GLU A 54 -23.20 -2.54 9.41
CA GLU A 54 -23.95 -2.04 10.56
C GLU A 54 -23.55 -0.61 10.96
N SER A 55 -24.59 0.24 11.05
CA SER A 55 -24.62 1.64 11.52
C SER A 55 -24.45 2.67 10.38
N GLU A 56 -25.47 3.43 9.92
CA GLU A 56 -26.55 4.07 10.67
C GLU A 56 -27.82 4.30 9.80
N THR A 57 -28.93 3.63 10.10
CA THR A 57 -30.28 4.14 9.75
C THR A 57 -30.69 5.20 10.78
N VAL A 58 -30.29 6.45 10.56
CA VAL A 58 -30.93 7.62 11.20
C VAL A 58 -32.14 8.00 10.34
N GLY A 59 -33.33 7.61 10.78
CA GLY A 59 -34.59 7.94 10.12
C GLY A 59 -35.78 7.58 10.98
N SER A 60 -35.91 8.22 12.16
CA SER A 60 -37.20 8.29 12.84
C SER A 60 -38.06 9.33 12.13
N ALA A 61 -39.12 8.87 11.46
CA ALA A 61 -40.24 9.68 11.01
C ALA A 61 -41.54 8.95 11.34
#